data_AF-A0A417JZF5-F1
#
_entry.id   AF-A0A417JZF5-F1
#
_cell.length_a   1.000
_cell.length_b   1.000
_cell.length_c   1.000
_cell.angle_alpha   90.00
_cell.angle_beta   90.00
_cell.angle_gamma   90.00
#
_symmetry.space_group_name_H-M   'P 1'
#
loop_
_entity.id
_entity.type
_entity.pdbx_description
1 polymer ?
#
loop_
_entity_poly.entity_id
_entity_poly.type
_entity_poly.pdbx_seq_one_letter_code
_entity_poly.pdbx_strand_id
1 'polypeptide(L)' 'MLHPSYTELMKVINGDSEEEKVISSRYSIVLASAKRARQIIAGDMPLVEEKDGAKPLSTAVEELWEEKVKILGDDEEAEE' A
#
# COMPACT_ATOMS: atom_id res chain seq x y z
N MET A 1 6.86 -15.14 -11.30
CA MET A 1 6.58 -13.70 -11.43
C MET A 1 6.48 -13.12 -10.03
N LEU A 2 6.81 -11.85 -9.84
CA LEU A 2 6.62 -11.17 -8.55
C LEU A 2 5.12 -11.02 -8.30
N HIS A 3 4.65 -11.45 -7.14
CA HIS A 3 3.26 -11.34 -6.71
C HIS A 3 3.23 -10.62 -5.34
N PRO A 4 2.29 -9.68 -5.14
CA PRO A 4 1.36 -9.14 -6.16
C PRO A 4 2.07 -8.26 -7.20
N SER A 5 1.53 -8.25 -8.41
CA SER A 5 1.94 -7.34 -9.49
C SER A 5 1.29 -5.96 -9.32
N TYR A 6 1.83 -4.94 -9.99
CA TYR A 6 1.27 -3.59 -9.90
C TYR A 6 -0.19 -3.51 -10.39
N THR A 7 -0.55 -4.30 -11.41
CA THR A 7 -1.92 -4.35 -11.93
C THR A 7 -2.88 -5.00 -10.94
N GLU A 8 -2.42 -6.00 -10.19
CA GLU A 8 -3.19 -6.63 -9.12
C GLU A 8 -3.39 -5.64 -7.96
N LEU A 9 -2.33 -4.95 -7.55
CA LEU A 9 -2.42 -3.91 -6.51
C LEU A 9 -3.36 -2.77 -6.91
N MET A 10 -3.29 -2.27 -8.15
CA MET A 10 -4.20 -1.23 -8.64
C MET A 10 -5.67 -1.65 -8.58
N LYS A 11 -5.96 -2.92 -8.87
CA LYS A 11 -7.33 -3.45 -8.80
C LYS A 11 -7.83 -3.58 -7.37
N VAL A 12 -6.99 -4.11 -6.47
CA VAL A 12 -7.36 -4.22 -5.05
C VAL A 12 -7.62 -2.83 -4.45
N ILE A 13 -6.73 -1.87 -4.72
CA ILE A 13 -6.83 -0.53 -4.10
C ILE A 13 -8.00 0.29 -4.65
N ASN A 14 -8.25 0.27 -5.97
CA ASN A 14 -9.35 1.04 -6.55
C ASN A 14 -10.71 0.31 -6.46
N GLY A 15 -10.70 -1.00 -6.15
CA GLY A 15 -11.88 -1.85 -6.27
C GLY A 15 -12.43 -1.88 -7.70
N ASP A 16 -13.75 -2.11 -7.80
CA ASP A 16 -14.48 -2.20 -9.07
C ASP A 16 -15.07 -0.84 -9.55
N SER A 17 -14.82 0.26 -8.83
CA SER A 17 -15.38 1.58 -9.16
C SER A 17 -14.57 2.28 -10.25
N GLU A 18 -15.23 2.67 -11.35
CA GLU A 18 -14.59 3.47 -12.40
C GLU A 18 -14.49 4.96 -12.04
N GLU A 19 -15.38 5.46 -11.18
CA GLU A 19 -15.48 6.88 -10.81
C GLU A 19 -14.56 7.24 -9.64
N GLU A 20 -14.24 6.30 -8.75
CA GLU A 20 -13.45 6.51 -7.54
C GLU A 20 -12.05 5.90 -7.63
N LYS A 21 -11.31 6.19 -8.71
CA LYS A 21 -9.93 5.72 -8.87
C LYS A 21 -8.98 6.52 -7.98
N VAL A 22 -8.80 6.06 -6.75
CA VAL A 22 -7.83 6.58 -5.77
C VAL A 22 -6.42 6.63 -6.35
N ILE A 23 -6.04 5.63 -7.15
CA ILE A 23 -4.73 5.58 -7.80
C ILE A 23 -4.81 5.34 -9.32
N SER A 24 -4.29 6.29 -10.09
CA SER A 24 -4.16 6.19 -11.55
C SER A 24 -2.73 5.90 -12.01
N SER A 25 -1.76 5.93 -11.10
CA SER A 25 -0.33 5.86 -11.40
C SER A 25 0.39 4.81 -10.57
N ARG A 26 1.32 4.10 -11.20
CA ARG A 26 2.22 3.14 -10.50
C ARG A 26 3.10 3.83 -9.47
N TYR A 27 3.40 5.11 -9.69
CA TYR A 27 4.22 5.88 -8.76
C TYR A 27 3.54 6.06 -7.40
N SER A 28 2.21 6.14 -7.35
CA SER A 28 1.45 6.25 -6.08
C SER A 28 1.65 5.01 -5.20
N ILE A 29 1.62 3.81 -5.79
CA ILE A 29 1.90 2.55 -5.07
C ILE A 29 3.34 2.53 -4.53
N VAL A 30 4.31 2.96 -5.35
CA VAL A 30 5.72 3.03 -4.94
C VAL A 30 5.91 4.00 -3.78
N LEU A 31 5.29 5.19 -3.85
CA LEU A 31 5.34 6.19 -2.79
C LEU A 31 4.70 5.68 -1.50
N ALA A 32 3.49 5.11 -1.58
CA ALA A 32 2.77 4.60 -0.42
C ALA A 32 3.52 3.45 0.27
N SER A 33 3.95 2.44 -0.50
CA SER A 33 4.73 1.31 0.03
C SER A 33 6.06 1.76 0.63
N ALA A 34 6.75 2.74 0.04
CA ALA A 34 7.98 3.31 0.60
C ALA A 34 7.75 4.17 1.86
N LYS A 35 6.64 4.92 1.93
CA LYS A 35 6.23 5.65 3.14
C LYS A 35 5.94 4.65 4.28
N ARG A 36 5.13 3.63 4.01
CA ARG A 36 4.77 2.61 4.99
C ARG A 36 5.94 1.76 5.45
N ALA A 37 6.84 1.36 4.54
CA ALA A 37 8.06 0.66 4.91
C ALA A 37 8.94 1.47 5.88
N ARG A 38 8.99 2.79 5.73
CA ARG A 38 9.72 3.69 6.65
C ARG A 38 9.06 3.76 8.03
N GLN A 39 7.74 3.74 8.10
CA GLN A 39 7.00 3.66 9.37
C GLN A 39 7.34 2.36 10.12
N ILE A 40 7.34 1.22 9.42
CA ILE A 40 7.73 -0.08 10.01
C ILE A 40 9.18 -0.02 10.52
N ILE A 41 10.11 0.56 9.75
CA ILE A 41 11.51 0.74 10.19
C ILE A 41 11.61 1.66 11.42
N ALA A 42 10.71 2.64 11.57
CA ALA A 42 10.65 3.53 12.71
C ALA A 42 10.05 2.89 13.98
N GLY A 43 9.54 1.65 13.89
CA GLY A 43 9.01 0.88 15.01
C GLY A 43 7.50 0.65 14.98
N ASP A 44 6.79 1.11 13.94
CA ASP A 44 5.38 0.78 13.77
C ASP A 44 5.20 -0.73 13.55
N MET A 45 4.22 -1.31 14.24
CA MET A 45 3.91 -2.72 14.09
C MET A 45 3.32 -3.02 12.70
N PRO A 46 3.75 -4.11 12.05
CA PRO A 46 3.05 -4.67 10.90
C PRO A 46 1.58 -4.97 11.20
N LEU A 47 0.72 -4.76 10.21
CA LEU A 47 -0.72 -5.06 10.27
C LEU A 47 -1.06 -6.42 9.63
N VAL A 48 -0.05 -7.10 9.10
CA VAL A 48 -0.10 -8.47 8.58
C VAL A 48 0.80 -9.36 9.41
N GLU A 49 0.63 -10.68 9.30
CA GLU A 49 1.49 -11.63 10.00
C GLU A 49 2.95 -11.42 9.59
N GLU A 50 3.80 -11.19 10.60
CA GLU A 50 5.23 -11.00 10.38
C GLU A 50 5.87 -12.34 10.01
N LYS A 51 6.33 -12.45 8.78
CA LYS A 51 7.12 -13.58 8.32
C LYS A 51 8.57 -13.37 8.72
N ASP A 52 9.22 -14.42 9.23
CA ASP A 52 10.62 -14.34 9.63
C ASP A 52 11.51 -13.87 8.46
N GLY A 53 12.35 -12.87 8.72
CA GLY A 53 13.21 -12.24 7.71
C GLY A 53 12.49 -11.40 6.65
N ALA A 54 11.20 -11.09 6.81
CA ALA A 54 10.48 -10.20 5.90
C ALA A 54 11.12 -8.81 5.88
N LYS A 55 11.40 -8.29 4.67
CA LYS A 55 11.87 -6.92 4.52
C LYS A 55 10.69 -5.97 4.76
N PRO A 56 10.90 -4.80 5.41
CA PRO A 56 9.82 -3.84 5.66
C PRO A 56 9.03 -3.45 4.42
N LEU A 57 9.69 -3.36 3.26
CA LEU A 57 9.01 -3.07 1.99
C LEU A 57 8.10 -4.21 1.53
N SER A 58 8.50 -5.47 1.74
CA SER A 58 7.68 -6.63 1.42
C SER A 58 6.43 -6.65 2.29
N THR A 59 6.59 -6.39 3.59
CA THR A 59 5.48 -6.25 4.54
C THR A 59 4.52 -5.14 4.13
N ALA A 60 5.04 -3.96 3.77
CA ALA A 60 4.21 -2.84 3.32
C ALA A 60 3.41 -3.15 2.04
N VAL A 61 3.99 -3.90 1.10
CA VAL A 61 3.27 -4.34 -0.11
C VAL A 61 2.18 -5.36 0.24
N GLU A 62 2.44 -6.27 1.18
CA GLU A 62 1.46 -7.25 1.67
C GLU A 62 0.31 -6.58 2.42
N GLU A 63 0.59 -5.57 3.24
CA GLU A 63 -0.44 -4.76 3.90
C GLU A 63 -1.35 -4.01 2.91
N LEU A 64 -0.80 -3.50 1.80
CA LEU A 64 -1.60 -2.89 0.73
C LEU A 64 -2.45 -3.94 -0.01
N TRP A 65 -1.92 -5.14 -0.18
CA TRP A 65 -2.62 -6.25 -0.84
C TRP A 65 -3.77 -6.81 0.00
N GLU A 66 -3.59 -6.88 1.31
CA GLU A 66 -4.62 -7.29 2.27
C GLU A 66 -5.53 -6.13 2.73
N GLU A 67 -5.42 -4.98 2.07
CA GLU A 67 -6.20 -3.76 2.36
C GLU A 67 -6.10 -3.28 3.83
N LYS A 68 -5.02 -3.64 4.53
CA LYS A 68 -4.73 -3.21 5.91
C LYS A 68 -4.28 -1.75 5.96
N VAL A 69 -3.66 -1.28 4.89
CA VAL A 69 -3.26 0.11 4.69
C VAL A 69 -3.96 0.65 3.46
N LYS A 70 -4.48 1.87 3.56
CA LYS A 70 -5.14 2.58 2.44
C LYS A 70 -4.25 3.72 1.97
N ILE A 71 -4.27 3.94 0.65
CA ILE A 71 -3.70 5.15 0.05
C ILE A 71 -4.81 6.18 0.04
N LEU A 72 -4.58 7.35 0.65
CA LEU A 72 -5.50 8.47 0.56
C LEU A 72 -5.11 9.33 -0.65
N GLY A 73 -6.10 9.87 -1.34
CA GLY A 73 -5.88 10.79 -2.47
C GLY A 73 -5.48 12.19 -1.98
N ASP A 74 -4.92 13.00 -2.88
CA ASP A 74 -4.48 14.37 -2.56
C ASP A 74 -5.64 15.28 -2.05
N ASP A 75 -6.90 14.94 -2.36
CA ASP A 75 -8.09 15.67 -1.89
C ASP A 75 -8.46 15.35 -0.42
N GLU A 76 -7.90 14.27 0.16
CA GLU A 76 -8.13 13.87 1.55
C GLU A 76 -7.00 14.29 2.50
N GLU A 77 -5.88 14.86 2.01
CA GLU A 77 -4.75 15.29 2.86
C GLU A 77 -5.04 16.57 3.70
N ALA A 78 -6.28 17.08 3.75
CA ALA A 78 -6.62 18.42 4.26
C ALA A 78 -7.54 18.52 5.50
N GLU A 79 -7.64 17.49 6.34
CA GLU A 79 -8.26 17.62 7.67
C GLU A 79 -7.36 17.04 8.79
N GLU A 80 -6.27 17.75 9.11
CA GLU A 80 -5.62 17.72 10.44
C GLU A 80 -5.33 19.14 10.93
#